data_AF-A0A535NX59-F1
#
_entry.id   AF-A0A535NX59-F1
#
_cell.length_a   1.000
_cell.length_b   1.000
_cell.length_c   1.000
_cell.angle_alpha   90.00
_cell.angle_beta   90.00
_cell.angle_gamma   90.00
#
_symmetry.space_group_name_H-M   'P 1'
#
loop_
_entity.id
_entity.type
_entity.pdbx_description
1 polymer ?
#
loop_
_entity_poly.entity_id
_entity_poly.type
_entity_poly.pdbx_seq_one_letter_code
_entity_poly.pdbx_strand_id
1 'polypeptide(L)' 'MQEDHVHLFLSAESRTAPSLLANTLKGITARQVFKRFPEVKRQLWGGSFWSRSYYVGTVGDMTEATVKKYLELGQG' A
#
# COMPACT_ATOMS: atom_id res chain seq x y z
N MET A 1 -9.53 -6.51 11.41
CA MET A 1 -8.71 -5.41 11.97
C MET A 1 -7.42 -5.42 11.19
N GLN A 2 -7.18 -4.42 10.35
CA GLN A 2 -6.03 -4.38 9.45
C GLN A 2 -5.07 -3.31 9.99
N GLU A 3 -4.35 -3.65 11.06
CA GLU A 3 -3.69 -2.64 11.90
C GLU A 3 -2.27 -2.29 11.44
N ASP A 4 -1.68 -3.05 10.50
CA ASP A 4 -0.28 -2.89 10.10
C ASP A 4 -0.02 -2.84 8.57
N HIS A 5 -1.07 -2.90 7.74
CA HIS A 5 -0.93 -2.88 6.28
C HIS A 5 -2.08 -2.14 5.58
N VAL A 6 -1.84 -1.73 4.33
CA VAL A 6 -2.81 -0.98 3.51
C VAL A 6 -3.01 -1.68 2.17
N HIS A 7 -4.28 -1.85 1.78
CA HIS A 7 -4.67 -2.33 0.45
C HIS A 7 -5.10 -1.15 -0.42
N LEU A 8 -4.61 -1.11 -1.65
CA LEU A 8 -4.93 -0.06 -2.63
C LEU A 8 -5.46 -0.70 -3.90
N PHE A 9 -6.63 -0.25 -4.35
CA PHE A 9 -7.14 -0.55 -5.69
C PHE A 9 -6.87 0.66 -6.58
N LEU A 10 -6.15 0.45 -7.68
CA LEU A 10 -5.70 1.54 -8.54
C LEU A 10 -5.77 1.13 -10.00
N SER A 11 -6.12 2.10 -10.85
CA SER A 11 -5.99 1.99 -12.29
C SER A 11 -4.68 2.66 -12.73
N ALA A 12 -3.96 2.03 -13.64
CA ALA A 12 -2.73 2.57 -14.21
C ALA A 12 -2.65 2.22 -15.69
N GLU A 13 -1.85 2.98 -16.45
CA GLU A 13 -1.55 2.61 -17.83
C GLU A 13 -0.84 1.26 -17.90
N SER A 14 -1.13 0.46 -18.93
CA SER A 14 -0.53 -0.87 -19.12
C SER A 14 1.00 -0.86 -19.22
N ARG A 15 1.58 0.28 -19.60
CA ARG A 15 3.03 0.48 -19.69
C ARG A 15 3.68 0.85 -18.37
N THR A 16 2.90 1.15 -17.34
CA THR A 16 3.43 1.50 -16.02
C THR A 16 3.82 0.24 -15.27
N ALA A 17 5.10 0.11 -14.92
CA ALA A 17 5.56 -1.01 -14.13
C ALA A 17 4.93 -1.01 -12.71
N PRO A 18 4.38 -2.14 -12.23
CA PRO A 18 3.84 -2.24 -10.87
C PRO A 18 4.81 -1.82 -9.77
N SER A 19 6.10 -2.13 -9.95
CA SER A 19 7.17 -1.74 -9.02
C SER A 19 7.35 -0.23 -8.91
N LEU A 20 7.18 0.50 -10.02
CA LEU A 20 7.24 1.95 -10.02
C LEU A 20 6.10 2.54 -9.21
N LEU A 21 4.88 2.00 -9.35
CA LEU A 21 3.70 2.43 -8.59
C LEU A 21 3.91 2.17 -7.10
N ALA A 22 4.28 0.94 -6.73
CA ALA A 22 4.52 0.56 -5.34
C ALA A 22 5.61 1.43 -4.68
N ASN A 23 6.75 1.63 -5.36
CA ASN A 23 7.84 2.45 -4.83
C ASN A 23 7.45 3.92 -4.68
N THR A 24 6.75 4.48 -5.67
CA THR A 24 6.26 5.86 -5.64
C THR A 24 5.30 6.07 -4.47
N LEU A 25 4.30 5.21 -4.35
CA LEU A 25 3.30 5.28 -3.28
C LEU A 25 3.95 5.14 -1.92
N LYS A 26 4.79 4.13 -1.71
CA LYS A 26 5.48 3.89 -0.45
C LYS A 26 6.39 5.05 -0.08
N GLY A 27 7.15 5.58 -1.03
CA GLY A 27 8.08 6.69 -0.81
C GLY A 27 7.38 8.01 -0.45
N ILE A 28 6.36 8.40 -1.23
CA ILE A 28 5.61 9.64 -0.99
C ILE A 28 4.89 9.56 0.36
N THR A 29 4.17 8.47 0.62
CA THR A 29 3.39 8.32 1.87
C THR A 29 4.30 8.26 3.09
N ALA A 30 5.41 7.52 3.05
CA ALA A 30 6.39 7.51 4.14
C ALA A 30 6.90 8.92 4.45
N ARG A 31 7.27 9.70 3.42
CA ARG A 31 7.74 11.08 3.59
C ARG A 31 6.66 11.98 4.21
N GLN A 32 5.41 11.87 3.76
CA GLN A 32 4.32 12.67 4.29
C GLN A 32 4.00 12.29 5.75
N VAL A 33 4.00 11.00 6.08
CA VAL A 33 3.79 10.53 7.44
C VAL A 33 4.89 11.05 8.36
N PHE A 34 6.17 10.91 8.02
CA PHE A 34 7.25 11.44 8.86
C PHE A 34 7.23 12.97 8.98
N LYS A 35 6.74 13.68 7.96
CA LYS A 35 6.58 15.14 8.03
C LYS A 35 5.44 15.54 8.98
N ARG A 36 4.33 14.79 8.96
CA ARG A 36 3.12 15.12 9.74
C ARG A 36 3.15 14.56 11.16
N PHE A 37 3.84 13.45 11.36
CA PHE A 37 3.95 12.71 12.62
C PHE A 37 5.43 12.36 12.89
N PRO A 38 6.28 13.35 13.25
CA PRO A 38 7.71 13.13 13.47
C PRO A 38 8.01 12.08 14.53
N GLU A 39 7.11 11.88 15.50
CA GLU A 39 7.19 10.87 16.56
C GLU A 39 7.22 9.43 16.01
N VAL A 40 6.60 9.17 14.86
CA VAL A 40 6.60 7.85 14.20
C VAL A 40 8.01 7.45 13.79
N LYS A 41 8.86 8.41 13.42
CA LYS A 41 10.27 8.14 13.06
C LYS A 41 11.05 7.54 14.23
N ARG A 42 10.70 7.89 15.47
CA ARG A 42 11.32 7.34 16.68
C ARG A 42 10.84 5.91 16.98
N GLN A 43 9.61 5.58 16.63
CA GLN A 43 9.02 4.25 16.85
C GLN A 43 9.51 3.22 15.83
N LEU A 44 9.84 3.63 14.61
CA LEU A 44 10.22 2.74 13.50
C LEU A 44 11.74 2.64 13.27
N TRP A 45 12.51 2.43 14.35
CA TRP A 45 13.93 1.99 14.41
C TRP A 45 14.78 2.23 13.14
N GLY A 46 14.93 3.49 12.71
CA GLY A 46 15.77 3.84 11.56
C GLY A 46 15.06 4.48 10.37
N GLY A 47 13.77 4.78 10.47
CA GLY A 47 13.07 5.67 9.52
C GLY A 47 12.53 4.99 8.26
N SER A 48 12.31 3.67 8.30
CA SER A 48 11.52 2.98 7.27
C SER A 48 10.07 2.88 7.73
N PHE A 49 9.15 3.54 7.02
CA PHE A 49 7.73 3.48 7.37
C PHE A 49 7.05 2.19 6.90
N TRP A 50 7.39 1.74 5.69
CA TRP A 50 6.84 0.53 5.10
C TRP A 50 7.82 -0.64 5.17
N SER A 51 7.30 -1.87 5.18
CA SER A 51 8.09 -3.07 4.84
C SER A 51 8.71 -2.91 3.45
N ARG A 52 9.86 -3.55 3.17
CA ARG A 52 10.47 -3.51 1.83
C ARG A 52 9.59 -4.24 0.80
N SER A 53 8.96 -5.33 1.22
CA SER A 53 8.07 -6.14 0.40
C SER A 53 6.76 -5.41 0.07
N TYR A 54 6.12 -5.82 -1.02
CA TYR A 54 4.77 -5.44 -1.39
C TYR A 54 4.16 -6.56 -2.22
N TYR A 55 2.83 -6.63 -2.28
CA TYR A 55 2.09 -7.53 -3.15
C TYR A 55 1.36 -6.71 -4.22
N VAL A 56 1.31 -7.24 -5.44
CA VAL A 56 0.50 -6.70 -6.52
C VAL A 56 -0.12 -7.84 -7.30
N GLY A 57 -1.42 -7.72 -7.56
CA GLY A 57 -2.18 -8.66 -8.37
C GLY A 57 -3.03 -7.90 -9.37
N THR A 58 -3.25 -8.50 -10.54
CA THR A 58 -4.27 -8.02 -11.46
C THR A 58 -5.62 -8.52 -10.98
N VAL A 59 -6.60 -7.64 -11.07
CA VAL A 59 -7.98 -7.96 -10.79
C VAL A 59 -8.71 -7.78 -12.13
N GLY A 60 -9.32 -8.86 -12.64
CA GLY A 60 -10.08 -8.82 -13.90
C GLY A 60 -11.32 -7.91 -13.81
N ASP A 61 -12.22 -7.95 -14.79
CA ASP A 61 -13.48 -7.19 -14.79
C ASP A 61 -14.25 -7.43 -13.48
N MET A 62 -14.11 -6.50 -12.53
CA MET A 62 -14.64 -6.67 -11.18
C MET A 62 -15.46 -5.46 -10.75
N THR A 63 -16.64 -5.77 -10.23
CA THR A 63 -17.58 -4.85 -9.62
C THR A 63 -17.17 -4.54 -8.18
N GLU A 64 -17.71 -3.46 -7.60
CA GLU A 64 -17.44 -3.02 -6.22
C GLU A 64 -17.62 -4.13 -5.16
N ALA A 65 -18.55 -5.06 -5.39
CA ALA A 65 -18.81 -6.19 -4.50
C ALA A 65 -17.60 -7.14 -4.37
N THR A 66 -16.85 -7.35 -5.46
CA THR A 66 -15.68 -8.23 -5.44
C THR A 66 -14.49 -7.56 -4.77
N VAL A 67 -14.38 -6.23 -4.85
CA VAL A 67 -13.39 -5.44 -4.10
C VAL A 67 -13.59 -5.62 -2.59
N LYS A 68 -14.84 -5.51 -2.11
CA LYS A 68 -15.16 -5.72 -0.69
C LYS A 68 -14.82 -7.13 -0.23
N LYS A 69 -15.17 -8.15 -1.01
CA LYS A 69 -14.86 -9.55 -0.71
C LYS A 69 -13.36 -9.83 -0.65
N TYR A 70 -12.54 -9.17 -1.48
CA TYR A 70 -11.09 -9.34 -1.46
C TYR A 70 -10.44 -8.73 -0.20
N LEU A 71 -10.96 -7.59 0.27
CA LEU A 71 -10.53 -6.96 1.53
C LEU A 71 -10.87 -7.81 2.77
N GLU A 72 -11.93 -8.60 2.70
CA GLU A 72 -12.33 -9.55 3.74
C GLU A 72 -11.51 -10.85 3.68
N LEU A 73 -11.24 -11.38 2.48
CA LEU A 73 -10.49 -12.62 2.29
C LEU A 73 -8.98 -12.48 2.54
N GLY A 74 -8.41 -11.29 2.35
CA GLY A 74 -7.01 -11.00 2.69
C GLY A 74 -6.71 -10.93 4.21
N GLN A 75 -7.63 -11.38 5.06
CA GLN A 75 -7.51 -11.44 6.52
C GLN A 75 -7.33 -12.87 7.08
N GLY A 76 -6.87 -13.82 6.23
CA GLY A 76 -6.53 -15.19 6.62
C GLY A 76 -5.04 -15.39 6.86
#